data_AF-A0A4Y3PK54-F1
#
_entry.id   AF-A0A4Y3PK54-F1
#
_cell.length_a   1.000
_cell.length_b   1.000
_cell.length_c   1.000
_cell.angle_alpha   90.00
_cell.angle_beta   90.00
_cell.angle_gamma   90.00
#
_symmetry.space_group_name_H-M   'P 1'
#
loop_
_entity.id
_entity.type
_entity.pdbx_description
1 polymer ?
#
loop_
_entity_poly.entity_id
_entity_poly.type
_entity_poly.pdbx_seq_one_letter_code
_entity_poly.pdbx_strand_id
1 'polypeptide(L)'
;MVRKSKLLGMFIGSLLIGYSSVSFAYNLDPYGGHWEKGVDYTYSIASSISDEGVDSIVLASDQWDTIRKKKFSLEYSGDRNKQNNPMENINGENEVFKIDMGTSQAPANARWKYSGDIITEGDIILNSSRNLSNSSKPSKTAYHVPSIMVHEFGHIIGLDHSDNKDAVMYVSPAGTVKYQLGKDDINGYNAIDW
;
A
#
# COMPACT_ATOMS: atom_id res chain seq x y z
N MET A 1 -73.69 15.69 -28.21
CA MET A 1 -73.60 17.16 -28.03
C MET A 1 -72.85 17.42 -26.72
N VAL A 2 -71.82 18.27 -26.76
CA VAL A 2 -71.08 18.92 -25.64
C VAL A 2 -70.08 18.11 -24.79
N ARG A 3 -68.89 18.73 -24.63
CA ARG A 3 -67.63 18.36 -23.96
C ARG A 3 -67.56 18.81 -22.48
N LYS A 4 -66.51 18.30 -21.80
CA LYS A 4 -65.67 18.85 -20.68
C LYS A 4 -65.89 18.13 -19.34
N SER A 5 -64.91 17.81 -18.48
CA SER A 5 -63.44 17.86 -18.49
C SER A 5 -62.89 17.26 -17.17
N LYS A 6 -61.75 16.55 -17.25
CA LYS A 6 -60.65 16.35 -16.26
C LYS A 6 -60.98 16.10 -14.76
N LEU A 7 -60.46 15.02 -14.20
CA LEU A 7 -59.28 15.10 -13.31
C LEU A 7 -58.60 13.73 -13.08
N LEU A 8 -57.28 13.84 -12.96
CA LEU A 8 -56.24 12.82 -12.95
C LEU A 8 -56.01 12.33 -11.51
N GLY A 9 -55.91 11.02 -11.30
CA GLY A 9 -55.52 10.42 -10.03
C GLY A 9 -54.63 9.20 -10.27
N MET A 10 -53.32 9.42 -10.32
CA MET A 10 -52.29 8.41 -10.51
C MET A 10 -51.66 8.12 -9.14
N PHE A 11 -51.69 6.87 -8.68
CA PHE A 11 -50.87 6.39 -7.56
C PHE A 11 -50.22 5.08 -7.99
N ILE A 12 -48.95 5.15 -8.40
CA ILE A 12 -48.06 4.00 -8.56
C ILE A 12 -47.09 4.09 -7.39
N GLY A 13 -47.29 3.25 -6.38
CA GLY A 13 -46.32 3.05 -5.32
C GLY A 13 -45.27 2.05 -5.77
N SER A 14 -44.15 2.54 -6.31
CA SER A 14 -42.94 1.74 -6.49
C SER A 14 -41.97 2.06 -5.36
N LEU A 15 -41.85 1.14 -4.41
CA LEU A 15 -40.81 1.14 -3.38
C LEU A 15 -39.47 0.81 -4.04
N LEU A 16 -38.72 1.85 -4.43
CA LEU A 16 -37.32 1.73 -4.83
C LEU A 16 -36.49 1.65 -3.54
N ILE A 17 -36.13 0.43 -3.13
CA ILE A 17 -35.02 0.22 -2.20
C ILE A 17 -33.75 0.46 -3.01
N GLY A 18 -33.31 1.72 -3.07
CA GLY A 18 -32.00 2.07 -3.57
C GLY A 18 -30.96 1.52 -2.61
N TYR A 19 -30.27 0.45 -2.98
CA TYR A 19 -28.96 0.16 -2.43
C TYR A 19 -28.03 1.26 -2.95
N SER A 20 -27.87 2.33 -2.19
CA SER A 20 -26.74 3.23 -2.39
C SER A 20 -25.49 2.46 -1.96
N SER A 21 -24.82 1.82 -2.92
CA SER A 21 -23.41 1.51 -2.76
C SER A 21 -22.70 2.85 -2.63
N VAL A 22 -22.40 3.24 -1.40
CA VAL A 22 -21.39 4.25 -1.12
C VAL A 22 -20.08 3.70 -1.67
N SER A 23 -19.79 4.03 -2.93
CA SER A 23 -18.42 4.00 -3.43
C SER A 23 -17.71 5.11 -2.67
N PHE A 24 -16.99 4.72 -1.62
CA PHE A 24 -15.88 5.55 -1.18
C PHE A 24 -14.91 5.57 -2.35
N ALA A 25 -14.64 6.76 -2.89
CA ALA A 25 -13.52 6.93 -3.80
C ALA A 25 -12.28 6.63 -2.97
N TYR A 26 -11.69 5.46 -3.18
CA TYR A 26 -10.41 5.09 -2.60
C TYR A 26 -9.31 5.68 -3.47
N ASN A 27 -8.26 6.21 -2.86
CA ASN A 27 -7.08 6.64 -3.59
C ASN A 27 -6.27 5.38 -3.93
N LEU A 28 -6.37 4.94 -5.19
CA LEU A 28 -5.44 3.99 -5.78
C LEU A 28 -4.23 4.76 -6.30
N ASP A 29 -3.15 4.04 -6.62
CA ASP A 29 -2.01 4.63 -7.31
C ASP A 29 -2.51 5.55 -8.45
N PRO A 30 -2.07 6.82 -8.52
CA PRO A 30 -2.62 7.80 -9.45
C PRO A 30 -2.41 7.43 -10.93
N TYR A 31 -1.54 6.45 -11.22
CA TYR A 31 -1.31 5.90 -12.54
C TYR A 31 -1.99 4.53 -12.75
N GLY A 32 -2.74 4.03 -11.77
CA GLY A 32 -3.41 2.74 -11.82
C GLY A 32 -2.44 1.55 -11.74
N GLY A 33 -1.18 1.78 -11.36
CA GLY A 33 -0.15 0.75 -11.33
C GLY A 33 -0.43 -0.31 -10.27
N HIS A 34 -0.48 -1.58 -10.65
CA HIS A 34 -0.56 -2.70 -9.72
C HIS A 34 0.25 -3.89 -10.22
N TRP A 35 0.51 -4.86 -9.36
CA TRP A 35 1.15 -6.11 -9.80
C TRP A 35 0.23 -6.99 -10.63
N GLU A 36 0.82 -7.78 -11.52
CA GLU A 36 0.09 -8.67 -12.39
C GLU A 36 -0.51 -9.84 -11.59
N LYS A 37 -1.76 -10.16 -11.91
CA LYS A 37 -2.48 -11.24 -11.28
C LYS A 37 -1.89 -12.60 -11.66
N GLY A 38 -1.68 -13.45 -10.66
CA GLY A 38 -1.17 -14.81 -10.80
C GLY A 38 0.34 -14.89 -11.00
N VAL A 39 1.05 -13.78 -10.84
CA VAL A 39 2.52 -13.73 -10.88
C VAL A 39 3.08 -13.87 -9.46
N ASP A 40 4.17 -14.64 -9.36
CA ASP A 40 4.94 -14.78 -8.14
C ASP A 40 6.08 -13.76 -8.14
N TYR A 41 5.99 -12.78 -7.26
CA TYR A 41 7.02 -11.76 -7.09
C TYR A 41 7.91 -12.13 -5.90
N THR A 42 9.21 -11.89 -6.06
CA THR A 42 10.16 -11.96 -4.95
C THR A 42 10.87 -10.63 -4.78
N TYR A 43 11.34 -10.37 -3.57
CA TYR A 43 12.22 -9.26 -3.27
C TYR A 43 13.45 -9.70 -2.49
N SER A 44 14.55 -8.97 -2.66
CA SER A 44 15.78 -9.16 -1.89
C SER A 44 15.96 -8.04 -0.87
N ILE A 45 16.77 -8.27 0.16
CA ILE A 45 17.02 -7.28 1.23
C ILE A 45 18.51 -6.98 1.30
N ALA A 46 18.89 -5.71 1.27
CA ALA A 46 20.29 -5.33 1.33
C ALA A 46 20.98 -5.85 2.61
N SER A 47 22.21 -6.33 2.45
CA SER A 47 23.08 -6.79 3.55
C SER A 47 23.38 -5.73 4.62
N SER A 48 23.14 -4.45 4.33
CA SER A 48 23.28 -3.33 5.26
C SER A 48 22.11 -3.18 6.26
N ILE A 49 21.01 -3.91 6.06
CA ILE A 49 19.87 -4.01 6.97
C ILE A 49 20.19 -5.10 7.99
N SER A 50 19.94 -4.86 9.29
CA SER A 50 20.20 -5.85 10.35
C SER A 50 19.20 -7.00 10.30
N ASP A 51 19.46 -8.10 10.99
CA ASP A 51 18.56 -9.25 11.00
C ASP A 51 17.20 -8.89 11.64
N GLU A 52 17.16 -8.04 12.68
CA GLU A 52 15.88 -7.53 13.22
C GLU A 52 15.13 -6.63 12.22
N GLY A 53 15.88 -5.96 11.34
CA GLY A 53 15.31 -5.20 10.22
C GLY A 53 14.71 -6.13 9.17
N VAL A 54 15.39 -7.23 8.85
CA VAL A 54 14.87 -8.29 7.96
C VAL A 54 13.56 -8.85 8.53
N ASP A 55 13.54 -9.21 9.82
CA ASP A 55 12.32 -9.71 10.48
C ASP A 55 11.18 -8.69 10.39
N SER A 56 11.48 -7.41 10.58
CA SER A 56 10.50 -6.31 10.48
C SER A 56 9.93 -6.14 9.07
N ILE A 57 10.77 -6.32 8.05
CA ILE A 57 10.39 -6.21 6.63
C ILE A 57 9.54 -7.41 6.23
N VAL A 58 9.95 -8.63 6.57
CA VAL A 58 9.21 -9.86 6.28
C VAL A 58 7.85 -9.85 7.00
N LEU A 59 7.82 -9.44 8.28
CA LEU A 59 6.56 -9.29 9.00
C LEU A 59 5.58 -8.35 8.28
N ALA A 60 6.09 -7.28 7.67
CA ALA A 60 5.29 -6.30 6.96
C ALA A 60 4.78 -6.81 5.60
N SER A 61 5.61 -7.50 4.81
CA SER A 61 5.15 -8.14 3.56
C SER A 61 4.08 -9.19 3.83
N ASP A 62 4.23 -9.96 4.91
CA ASP A 62 3.30 -11.02 5.33
C ASP A 62 1.92 -10.48 5.73
N GLN A 63 1.83 -9.22 6.19
CA GLN A 63 0.52 -8.62 6.48
C GLN A 63 -0.37 -8.62 5.24
N TRP A 64 0.20 -8.30 4.09
CA TRP A 64 -0.51 -8.30 2.82
C TRP A 64 -0.85 -9.73 2.35
N ASP A 65 -0.01 -10.74 2.65
CA ASP A 65 -0.33 -12.16 2.34
C ASP A 65 -1.66 -12.60 2.92
N THR A 66 -2.00 -12.12 4.11
CA THR A 66 -3.24 -12.51 4.80
C THR A 66 -4.50 -12.15 4.00
N ILE A 67 -4.43 -11.15 3.12
CA ILE A 67 -5.56 -10.66 2.33
C ILE A 67 -5.38 -10.86 0.83
N ARG A 68 -4.18 -11.27 0.38
CA ARG A 68 -3.86 -11.45 -1.04
C ARG A 68 -4.75 -12.44 -1.77
N LYS A 69 -5.36 -13.41 -1.07
CA LYS A 69 -6.28 -14.44 -1.65
C LYS A 69 -5.74 -15.10 -2.93
N LYS A 70 -4.41 -15.28 -3.04
CA LYS A 70 -3.71 -15.79 -4.24
C LYS A 70 -3.85 -14.93 -5.51
N LYS A 71 -4.13 -13.62 -5.39
CA LYS A 71 -4.10 -12.73 -6.55
C LYS A 71 -2.69 -12.55 -7.10
N PHE A 72 -1.67 -12.59 -6.24
CA PHE A 72 -0.24 -12.68 -6.55
C PHE A 72 0.46 -13.20 -5.28
N SER A 73 1.73 -13.57 -5.36
CA SER A 73 2.57 -13.81 -4.18
C SER A 73 3.67 -12.75 -4.08
N LEU A 74 4.07 -12.44 -2.84
CA LEU A 74 5.22 -11.60 -2.56
C LEU A 74 6.06 -12.24 -1.48
N GLU A 75 7.21 -12.78 -1.85
CA GLU A 75 8.05 -13.51 -0.91
C GLU A 75 9.45 -12.90 -0.82
N TYR A 76 10.00 -12.88 0.39
CA TYR A 76 11.42 -12.60 0.56
C TYR A 76 12.23 -13.75 -0.02
N SER A 77 13.12 -13.47 -0.98
CA SER A 77 13.90 -14.52 -1.66
C SER A 77 14.94 -15.21 -0.76
N GLY A 78 15.25 -14.60 0.40
CA GLY A 78 16.37 -15.02 1.26
C GLY A 78 17.70 -14.38 0.85
N ASP A 79 17.77 -13.71 -0.29
CA ASP A 79 19.00 -13.11 -0.80
C ASP A 79 19.34 -11.81 -0.08
N ARG A 80 20.61 -11.72 0.36
CA ARG A 80 21.20 -10.53 0.97
C ARG A 80 22.17 -9.87 -0.01
N ASN A 81 21.73 -8.86 -0.72
CA ASN A 81 22.52 -8.22 -1.78
C ASN A 81 23.46 -7.12 -1.23
N LYS A 82 24.40 -6.61 -2.04
CA LYS A 82 25.30 -5.49 -1.69
C LYS A 82 24.86 -4.17 -2.35
N GLN A 83 23.56 -3.87 -2.35
CA GLN A 83 23.04 -2.64 -2.96
C GLN A 83 23.58 -1.41 -2.21
N ASN A 84 24.54 -0.71 -2.84
CA ASN A 84 25.23 0.46 -2.27
C ASN A 84 24.99 1.75 -3.07
N ASN A 85 24.21 1.73 -4.16
CA ASN A 85 23.99 2.92 -4.98
C ASN A 85 22.50 3.12 -5.38
N PRO A 86 21.81 4.09 -4.77
CA PRO A 86 20.36 4.31 -4.94
C PRO A 86 19.98 5.28 -6.07
N MET A 87 20.94 5.74 -6.87
CA MET A 87 20.71 6.84 -7.83
C MET A 87 20.38 6.39 -9.26
N GLU A 88 20.49 5.11 -9.62
CA GLU A 88 20.22 4.63 -11.01
C GLU A 88 19.34 3.37 -11.15
N ASN A 89 18.96 2.68 -10.07
CA ASN A 89 18.47 1.30 -10.17
C ASN A 89 16.95 1.20 -10.28
N ILE A 90 16.46 1.27 -11.51
CA ILE A 90 15.33 0.44 -11.92
C ILE A 90 15.96 -0.66 -12.78
N ASN A 91 16.41 -1.73 -12.12
CA ASN A 91 17.28 -2.77 -12.68
C ASN A 91 16.54 -4.08 -13.02
N GLY A 92 15.23 -4.12 -12.81
CA GLY A 92 14.37 -5.28 -13.01
C GLY A 92 14.26 -6.20 -11.80
N GLU A 93 14.82 -5.83 -10.64
CA GLU A 93 14.73 -6.59 -9.38
C GLU A 93 13.92 -5.80 -8.35
N ASN A 94 13.13 -6.48 -7.50
CA ASN A 94 12.47 -5.82 -6.38
C ASN A 94 13.41 -5.84 -5.18
N GLU A 95 13.76 -4.67 -4.63
CA GLU A 95 14.77 -4.59 -3.59
C GLU A 95 14.35 -3.71 -2.41
N VAL A 96 14.67 -4.16 -1.20
CA VAL A 96 14.57 -3.34 0.01
C VAL A 96 15.97 -2.97 0.48
N PHE A 97 16.28 -1.68 0.51
CA PHE A 97 17.59 -1.19 0.92
C PHE A 97 17.50 0.07 1.77
N LYS A 98 18.63 0.47 2.35
CA LYS A 98 18.72 1.56 3.32
C LYS A 98 19.84 2.52 2.95
N ILE A 99 19.51 3.80 2.79
CA ILE A 99 20.45 4.86 2.41
C ILE A 99 20.20 6.14 3.20
N ASP A 100 21.17 7.04 3.21
CA ASP A 100 20.97 8.39 3.72
C ASP A 100 20.26 9.24 2.65
N MET A 101 19.00 9.60 2.89
CA MET A 101 18.24 10.53 2.04
C MET A 101 18.18 11.95 2.62
N GLY A 102 18.84 12.21 3.75
CA GLY A 102 18.77 13.46 4.49
C GLY A 102 17.53 13.58 5.39
N THR A 103 17.67 14.40 6.44
CA THR A 103 16.69 14.51 7.52
C THR A 103 15.42 15.27 7.12
N SER A 104 15.41 15.96 5.98
CA SER A 104 14.20 16.62 5.44
C SER A 104 13.28 15.66 4.68
N GLN A 105 13.76 14.47 4.31
CA GLN A 105 13.00 13.50 3.54
C GLN A 105 12.18 12.57 4.44
N ALA A 106 11.22 11.87 3.82
CA ALA A 106 10.39 10.85 4.45
C ALA A 106 11.23 9.72 5.08
N PRO A 107 10.68 8.97 6.06
CA PRO A 107 11.35 7.83 6.67
C PRO A 107 11.58 6.65 5.71
N ALA A 108 10.79 6.56 4.65
CA ALA A 108 11.05 5.69 3.52
C ALA A 108 10.44 6.27 2.24
N ASN A 109 10.78 5.65 1.10
CA ASN A 109 10.09 5.85 -0.16
C ASN A 109 10.01 4.52 -0.89
N ALA A 110 8.83 4.15 -1.36
CA ALA A 110 8.66 3.19 -2.43
C ALA A 110 8.94 3.85 -3.79
N ARG A 111 9.56 3.10 -4.70
CA ARG A 111 9.77 3.46 -6.11
C ARG A 111 9.35 2.28 -6.97
N TRP A 112 8.73 2.55 -8.10
CA TRP A 112 8.28 1.49 -8.99
C TRP A 112 8.45 1.88 -10.45
N LYS A 113 8.60 0.85 -11.28
CA LYS A 113 8.48 0.96 -12.74
C LYS A 113 7.23 0.22 -13.19
N TYR A 114 6.57 0.80 -14.18
CA TYR A 114 5.41 0.20 -14.81
C TYR A 114 5.62 -0.01 -16.32
N SER A 115 4.87 -0.97 -16.84
CA SER A 115 4.65 -1.19 -18.27
C SER A 115 3.13 -1.20 -18.50
N GLY A 116 2.59 -0.07 -18.95
CA GLY A 116 1.14 0.16 -18.86
C GLY A 116 0.72 0.30 -17.40
N ASP A 117 -0.33 -0.41 -17.00
CA ASP A 117 -0.87 -0.39 -15.63
C ASP A 117 -0.22 -1.47 -14.73
N ILE A 118 0.75 -2.21 -15.25
CA ILE A 118 1.44 -3.27 -14.51
C ILE A 118 2.75 -2.75 -13.94
N ILE A 119 2.90 -2.78 -12.62
CA ILE A 119 4.18 -2.57 -11.96
C ILE A 119 5.07 -3.79 -12.24
N THR A 120 6.21 -3.53 -12.88
CA THR A 120 7.21 -4.54 -13.26
C THR A 120 8.37 -4.62 -12.28
N GLU A 121 8.52 -3.62 -11.41
CA GLU A 121 9.59 -3.50 -10.43
C GLU A 121 9.15 -2.59 -9.29
N GLY A 122 9.47 -2.96 -8.06
CA GLY A 122 9.13 -2.24 -6.84
C GLY A 122 10.25 -2.26 -5.82
N ASP A 123 10.91 -1.12 -5.67
CA ASP A 123 11.96 -0.88 -4.68
C ASP A 123 11.43 -0.14 -3.46
N ILE A 124 11.95 -0.46 -2.28
CA ILE A 124 11.67 0.26 -1.04
C ILE A 124 12.97 0.74 -0.40
N ILE A 125 13.00 2.04 -0.12
CA ILE A 125 14.19 2.74 0.38
C ILE A 125 13.94 3.24 1.79
N LEU A 126 14.55 2.60 2.79
CA LEU A 126 14.57 3.08 4.18
C LEU A 126 15.57 4.24 4.34
N ASN A 127 15.13 5.33 4.98
CA ASN A 127 15.98 6.50 5.21
C ASN A 127 16.83 6.34 6.48
N SER A 128 18.13 6.05 6.31
CA SER A 128 19.06 5.90 7.44
C SER A 128 19.30 7.19 8.23
N SER A 129 18.99 8.36 7.66
CA SER A 129 19.12 9.65 8.37
C SER A 129 17.99 9.90 9.37
N ARG A 130 16.95 9.06 9.37
CA ARG A 130 15.80 9.16 10.26
C ARG A 130 16.00 8.21 11.44
N ASN A 131 15.40 8.55 12.58
CA ASN A 131 15.43 7.71 13.76
C ASN A 131 14.52 6.49 13.53
N LEU A 132 15.04 5.41 12.96
CA LEU A 132 14.30 4.18 12.69
C LEU A 132 14.35 3.23 13.88
N SER A 133 13.26 2.51 14.14
CA SER A 133 13.18 1.52 15.23
C SER A 133 12.41 0.27 14.81
N ASN A 134 13.03 -0.89 15.03
CA ASN A 134 12.39 -2.21 14.89
C ASN A 134 11.61 -2.62 16.16
N SER A 135 11.60 -1.79 17.21
CA SER A 135 10.96 -2.13 18.48
C SER A 135 9.44 -1.98 18.38
N SER A 136 8.70 -2.96 18.91
CA SER A 136 7.24 -2.87 19.07
C SER A 136 6.77 -1.72 19.98
N LYS A 137 7.69 -1.05 20.68
CA LYS A 137 7.46 0.15 21.50
C LYS A 137 8.50 1.22 21.15
N PRO A 138 8.41 1.83 19.97
CA PRO A 138 9.37 2.86 19.55
C PRO A 138 9.27 4.08 20.47
N SER A 139 10.35 4.86 20.56
CA SER A 139 10.29 6.15 21.23
C SER A 139 9.37 7.11 20.46
N LYS A 140 8.90 8.18 21.11
CA LYS A 140 8.06 9.21 20.47
C LYS A 140 8.73 9.91 19.26
N THR A 141 10.04 9.79 19.13
CA THR A 141 10.83 10.39 18.04
C THR A 141 11.33 9.37 17.04
N ALA A 142 11.02 8.08 17.22
CA ALA A 142 11.44 7.01 16.32
C ALA A 142 10.29 6.59 15.40
N TYR A 143 10.60 6.32 14.15
CA TYR A 143 9.68 5.72 13.19
C TYR A 143 9.74 4.20 13.28
N HIS A 144 8.58 3.57 13.39
CA HIS A 144 8.45 2.13 13.54
C HIS A 144 8.62 1.42 12.19
N VAL A 145 9.70 0.66 12.02
CA VAL A 145 10.05 0.04 10.74
C VAL A 145 8.96 -0.91 10.21
N PRO A 146 8.36 -1.83 10.99
CA PRO A 146 7.24 -2.64 10.49
C PRO A 146 6.06 -1.81 9.97
N SER A 147 5.78 -0.66 10.58
CA SER A 147 4.68 0.21 10.14
C SER A 147 5.01 1.01 8.89
N ILE A 148 6.25 1.47 8.76
CA ILE A 148 6.72 2.05 7.50
C ILE A 148 6.65 1.00 6.39
N MET A 149 7.20 -0.18 6.62
CA MET A 149 7.30 -1.20 5.57
C MET A 149 5.94 -1.67 5.09
N VAL A 150 4.94 -1.85 5.96
CA VAL A 150 3.61 -2.27 5.50
C VAL A 150 2.98 -1.20 4.61
N HIS A 151 3.25 0.08 4.89
CA HIS A 151 2.79 1.22 4.11
C HIS A 151 3.46 1.25 2.73
N GLU A 152 4.79 1.16 2.70
CA GLU A 152 5.53 1.14 1.43
C GLU A 152 5.18 -0.07 0.56
N PHE A 153 4.99 -1.25 1.16
CA PHE A 153 4.49 -2.41 0.40
C PHE A 153 3.08 -2.16 -0.16
N GLY A 154 2.23 -1.40 0.54
CA GLY A 154 0.92 -1.01 0.00
C GLY A 154 1.03 -0.21 -1.29
N HIS A 155 2.00 0.71 -1.39
CA HIS A 155 2.31 1.42 -2.63
C HIS A 155 2.77 0.49 -3.74
N ILE A 156 3.68 -0.44 -3.44
CA ILE A 156 4.16 -1.43 -4.42
C ILE A 156 3.02 -2.33 -4.94
N ILE A 157 1.98 -2.55 -4.14
CA ILE A 157 0.79 -3.32 -4.51
C ILE A 157 -0.18 -2.51 -5.40
N GLY A 158 -0.12 -1.18 -5.35
CA GLY A 158 -0.96 -0.27 -6.15
C GLY A 158 -1.93 0.60 -5.34
N LEU A 159 -1.71 0.73 -4.02
CA LEU A 159 -2.50 1.63 -3.17
C LEU A 159 -1.84 3.00 -3.07
N ASP A 160 -2.63 4.07 -3.06
CA ASP A 160 -2.16 5.41 -2.70
C ASP A 160 -2.49 5.70 -1.22
N HIS A 161 -2.06 6.86 -0.75
CA HIS A 161 -2.31 7.31 0.61
C HIS A 161 -3.81 7.37 0.92
N SER A 162 -4.14 6.90 2.13
CA SER A 162 -5.48 7.02 2.69
C SER A 162 -5.60 8.28 3.53
N ASP A 163 -6.77 8.93 3.49
CA ASP A 163 -7.17 10.00 4.43
C ASP A 163 -7.65 9.43 5.78
N ASN A 164 -7.84 8.12 5.88
CA ASN A 164 -8.28 7.45 7.09
C ASN A 164 -7.11 7.26 8.07
N LYS A 165 -7.15 8.01 9.18
CA LYS A 165 -6.13 7.97 10.25
C LYS A 165 -5.92 6.62 10.91
N ASP A 166 -6.78 5.63 10.67
CA ASP A 166 -6.63 4.27 11.16
C ASP A 166 -6.09 3.27 10.10
N ALA A 167 -6.03 3.66 8.82
CA ALA A 167 -5.53 2.85 7.70
C ALA A 167 -4.00 2.83 7.61
N VAL A 168 -3.35 1.68 7.39
CA VAL A 168 -1.88 1.66 7.27
C VAL A 168 -1.36 2.58 6.17
N MET A 169 -2.16 2.81 5.12
CA MET A 169 -1.86 3.76 4.03
C MET A 169 -1.96 5.25 4.43
N TYR A 170 -2.28 5.60 5.67
CA TYR A 170 -2.21 6.98 6.16
C TYR A 170 -0.81 7.34 6.64
N VAL A 171 -0.28 8.46 6.14
CA VAL A 171 1.04 8.99 6.51
C VAL A 171 1.12 9.27 8.01
N SER A 172 1.88 8.42 8.71
CA SER A 172 1.92 8.43 10.17
C SER A 172 3.20 9.08 10.71
N PRO A 173 3.12 9.90 11.78
CA PRO A 173 4.29 10.51 12.39
C PRO A 173 5.11 9.51 13.22
N ALA A 174 6.33 9.91 13.61
CA ALA A 174 7.15 9.17 14.56
C ALA A 174 6.40 8.87 15.87
N GLY A 175 6.78 7.78 16.53
CA GLY A 175 6.13 7.28 17.75
C GLY A 175 4.81 6.51 17.50
N THR A 176 4.41 6.34 16.24
CA THR A 176 3.20 5.59 15.87
C THR A 176 3.53 4.15 15.53
N VAL A 177 2.71 3.22 16.02
CA VAL A 177 2.74 1.80 15.65
C VAL A 177 1.42 1.48 14.93
N LYS A 178 1.52 1.17 13.64
CA LYS A 178 0.40 0.99 12.72
C LYS A 178 0.77 0.03 11.58
N TYR A 179 0.89 -1.25 11.91
CA TYR A 179 1.27 -2.28 10.93
C TYR A 179 0.18 -3.31 10.65
N GLN A 180 -0.96 -3.26 11.34
CA GLN A 180 -2.08 -4.18 11.12
C GLN A 180 -3.05 -3.60 10.09
N LEU A 181 -3.40 -4.38 9.07
CA LEU A 181 -4.33 -3.95 8.03
C LEU A 181 -5.73 -3.71 8.60
N GLY A 182 -6.26 -2.51 8.35
CA GLY A 182 -7.60 -2.11 8.72
C GLY A 182 -8.62 -2.38 7.62
N LYS A 183 -9.88 -2.04 7.91
CA LYS A 183 -10.98 -2.18 6.95
C LYS A 183 -10.76 -1.34 5.68
N ASP A 184 -10.15 -0.17 5.84
CA ASP A 184 -9.84 0.75 4.75
C ASP A 184 -8.82 0.15 3.77
N ASP A 185 -7.71 -0.37 4.31
CA ASP A 185 -6.63 -1.01 3.54
C ASP A 185 -7.16 -2.23 2.77
N ILE A 186 -7.99 -3.05 3.43
CA ILE A 186 -8.64 -4.22 2.81
C ILE A 186 -9.59 -3.79 1.69
N ASN A 187 -10.34 -2.71 1.88
CA ASN A 187 -11.25 -2.23 0.84
C ASN A 187 -10.48 -1.67 -0.35
N GLY A 188 -9.41 -0.89 -0.12
CA GLY A 188 -8.51 -0.41 -1.18
C GLY A 188 -7.92 -1.57 -1.98
N TYR A 189 -7.41 -2.60 -1.30
CA TYR A 189 -6.90 -3.81 -1.95
C TYR A 189 -7.94 -4.53 -2.84
N ASN A 190 -9.20 -4.55 -2.41
CA ASN A 190 -10.28 -5.15 -3.19
C ASN A 190 -10.78 -4.27 -4.33
N ALA A 191 -10.42 -2.98 -4.35
CA ALA A 191 -10.78 -2.03 -5.40
C ALA A 191 -9.79 -2.00 -6.57
N ILE A 192 -8.58 -2.55 -6.41
CA ILE A 192 -7.63 -2.75 -7.52
C ILE A 192 -8.24 -3.70 -8.56
N ASP A 193 -8.13 -3.34 -9.84
CA ASP A 193 -8.64 -4.12 -10.97
C ASP A 193 -7.58 -5.14 -11.45
N TRP A 194 -7.58 -6.33 -10.83
CA TRP A 194 -6.60 -7.40 -11.06
C TRP A 194 -6.88 -8.29 -12.27
#